data_AF-A0A959HX38-F1
#
_entry.id   AF-A0A959HX38-F1
#
_cell.length_a   1.000
_cell.length_b   1.000
_cell.length_c   1.000
_cell.angle_alpha   90.00
_cell.angle_beta   90.00
_cell.angle_gamma   90.00
#
_symmetry.space_group_name_H-M   'P 1'
#
loop_
_entity.id
_entity.type
_entity.pdbx_description
1 polymer ?
#
loop_
_entity_poly.entity_id
_entity_poly.type
_entity_poly.pdbx_seq_one_letter_code
_entity_poly.pdbx_strand_id
1 'polypeptide(L)' 'EDVPGGTTAYMMQQVLEVQGGYRWLDAPPVTLTARAHRPPYGSDGDYFSKPNSEDVVETVLRLVRQ' A
#
# COMPACT_ATOMS: atom_id res chain seq x y z
N GLU A 1 11.08 -11.60 -4.93
CA GLU A 1 9.89 -12.32 -4.47
C GLU A 1 8.96 -11.28 -3.89
N ASP A 2 7.72 -11.20 -4.35
CA ASP A 2 6.77 -10.18 -3.87
C ASP A 2 6.40 -10.48 -2.42
N VAL A 3 7.15 -9.87 -1.50
CA VAL A 3 6.92 -9.96 -0.07
C VAL A 3 5.99 -8.82 0.37
N PRO A 4 4.96 -9.08 1.17
CA PRO A 4 4.06 -8.04 1.64
C PRO A 4 4.84 -6.97 2.42
N GLY A 5 4.68 -5.71 2.02
CA GLY A 5 5.01 -4.55 2.86
C GLY A 5 6.48 -4.19 3.03
N GLY A 6 7.44 -4.78 2.31
CA GLY A 6 8.88 -4.48 2.51
C GLY A 6 9.25 -2.99 2.38
N THR A 7 9.09 -2.42 1.18
CA THR A 7 9.37 -1.00 0.92
C THR A 7 8.46 -0.08 1.75
N THR A 8 7.18 -0.44 1.88
CA THR A 8 6.20 0.38 2.58
C THR A 8 6.45 0.41 4.09
N ALA A 9 6.94 -0.68 4.69
CA ALA A 9 7.31 -0.73 6.10
C ALA A 9 8.47 0.24 6.40
N TYR A 10 9.47 0.29 5.51
CA TYR A 10 10.57 1.27 5.65
C TYR A 10 10.04 2.71 5.56
N MET A 11 9.22 3.02 4.56
CA MET A 11 8.62 4.35 4.41
C MET A 11 7.78 4.74 5.64
N MET A 12 6.99 3.80 6.16
CA MET A 12 6.16 4.00 7.34
C MET A 12 7.01 4.26 8.59
N GLN A 13 8.10 3.52 8.79
CA GLN A 13 9.04 3.71 9.88
C GLN A 13 9.66 5.12 9.85
N GLN A 14 10.08 5.60 8.66
CA GLN A 14 10.61 6.96 8.50
C GLN A 14 9.59 8.04 8.83
N VAL A 15 8.34 7.90 8.38
CA VAL A 15 7.30 8.92 8.62
C VAL A 15 6.83 8.92 10.07
N LEU A 16 6.59 7.74 10.66
CA LEU A 16 6.02 7.65 12.00
C LEU A 16 7.06 7.87 13.10
N GLU A 17 8.23 7.25 13.00
CA GLU A 17 9.24 7.28 14.06
C GLU A 17 10.23 8.44 13.88
N VAL A 18 10.83 8.57 12.70
CA VAL A 18 11.89 9.58 12.47
C VAL A 18 11.31 10.98 12.37
N GLN A 19 10.19 11.14 11.67
CA GLN A 19 9.54 12.45 11.47
C GLN A 19 8.48 12.77 12.54
N GLY A 20 8.14 11.80 13.41
CA GLY A 20 7.11 11.98 14.45
C GLY A 20 5.71 12.22 13.87
N GLY A 21 5.42 11.66 12.69
CA GLY A 21 4.18 11.89 11.94
C GLY A 21 2.91 11.44 12.65
N TYR A 22 3.01 10.52 13.62
CA TYR A 22 1.87 9.91 14.33
C TYR A 22 0.88 10.95 14.89
N ARG A 23 1.37 12.07 15.42
CA ARG A 23 0.55 13.12 16.03
C ARG A 23 -0.35 13.89 15.04
N TRP A 24 -0.11 13.73 13.75
CA TRP A 24 -0.81 14.45 12.67
C TRP A 24 -1.76 13.56 11.90
N LEU A 25 -1.90 12.29 12.31
CA LEU A 25 -2.76 11.34 11.63
C LEU A 25 -4.19 11.42 12.18
N ASP A 26 -5.13 11.74 11.29
CA ASP A 26 -6.56 11.66 11.59
C ASP A 26 -7.11 10.23 11.44
N ALA A 27 -6.35 9.34 10.79
CA ALA A 27 -6.70 7.94 10.59
C ALA A 27 -5.46 7.03 10.60
N PRO A 28 -5.59 5.74 10.95
CA PRO A 28 -4.50 4.77 10.86
C PRO A 28 -3.97 4.65 9.43
N PRO A 29 -2.64 4.55 9.23
CA PRO A 29 -2.07 4.41 7.90
C PRO A 29 -2.41 3.03 7.31
N VAL A 30 -2.68 2.99 6.01
CA VAL A 30 -3.02 1.77 5.27
C VAL A 30 -1.96 1.49 4.22
N THR A 31 -1.57 0.23 4.07
CA THR A 31 -0.59 -0.22 3.08
C THR A 31 -1.30 -0.86 1.89
N LEU A 32 -0.99 -0.40 0.68
CA LEU A 32 -1.43 -1.01 -0.58
C LEU A 32 -0.24 -1.71 -1.25
N THR A 33 -0.33 -3.03 -1.42
CA THR A 33 0.74 -3.87 -2.01
C THR A 33 0.16 -4.80 -3.06
N ALA A 34 1.02 -5.33 -3.94
CA ALA A 34 0.67 -6.46 -4.79
C ALA A 34 0.21 -7.65 -3.94
N ARG A 35 -0.62 -8.50 -4.55
CA ARG A 35 -1.09 -9.73 -3.91
C ARG A 35 0.10 -10.67 -3.70
N ALA A 36 0.08 -11.44 -2.61
CA ALA A 36 1.11 -12.43 -2.33
C ALA A 36 0.95 -13.64 -3.28
N HIS A 37 1.55 -13.57 -4.46
CA HIS A 37 1.63 -14.68 -5.42
C HIS A 37 2.95 -14.64 -6.19
N ARG A 38 3.23 -15.69 -6.96
CA ARG A 38 4.37 -15.71 -7.89
C ARG A 38 4.12 -14.73 -9.03
N PRO A 39 5.14 -14.03 -9.56
CA PRO A 39 4.96 -13.09 -10.67
C PRO A 39 4.20 -13.75 -11.83
N PRO A 40 3.15 -13.11 -12.34
CA PRO A 40 2.39 -13.66 -13.46
C PRO A 40 3.27 -13.78 -14.72
N TYR A 41 2.96 -14.75 -15.57
CA TYR A 41 3.57 -14.83 -16.89
C TYR A 41 2.76 -13.97 -17.87
N GLY A 42 3.40 -12.93 -18.44
CA GLY A 42 2.76 -12.01 -19.38
C GLY A 42 2.04 -10.82 -18.73
N SER A 43 1.67 -9.84 -19.56
CA SER A 43 1.09 -8.56 -19.14
C SER A 43 -0.32 -8.65 -18.57
N ASP A 44 -1.10 -9.66 -18.96
CA ASP A 44 -2.50 -9.78 -18.53
C ASP A 44 -2.62 -10.12 -17.03
N GLY A 45 -1.66 -10.88 -16.51
CA GLY A 45 -1.64 -11.20 -15.09
C GLY A 45 -1.24 -9.99 -14.23
N ASP A 46 -0.52 -9.00 -14.77
CA ASP A 46 -0.15 -7.79 -14.03
C ASP A 46 -1.38 -7.01 -13.57
N TYR A 47 -2.45 -6.99 -14.36
CA TYR A 47 -3.70 -6.30 -14.02
C TYR A 47 -4.37 -6.87 -12.75
N PHE A 48 -4.27 -8.19 -12.53
CA PHE A 48 -4.86 -8.87 -11.36
C PHE A 48 -3.91 -8.95 -10.16
N SER A 49 -2.63 -8.70 -10.41
CA SER A 49 -1.54 -8.98 -9.49
C SER A 49 -1.03 -7.73 -8.79
N LYS A 50 -0.90 -6.64 -9.56
CA LYS A 50 -0.35 -5.37 -9.11
C LYS A 50 -1.48 -4.41 -8.79
N PRO A 51 -1.33 -3.57 -7.74
CA PRO A 51 -2.30 -2.52 -7.48
C PRO A 51 -2.33 -1.55 -8.66
N ASN A 52 -3.53 -1.12 -9.02
CA ASN A 52 -3.79 -0.20 -10.11
C ASN A 52 -4.40 1.12 -9.59
N SER A 53 -4.73 2.04 -10.49
CA SER A 53 -5.28 3.35 -10.12
C SER A 53 -6.63 3.27 -9.42
N GLU A 54 -7.46 2.27 -9.74
CA GLU A 54 -8.77 2.08 -9.11
C GLU A 54 -8.60 1.64 -7.65
N ASP A 55 -7.66 0.71 -7.38
CA ASP A 55 -7.34 0.27 -6.02
C ASP A 55 -6.88 1.44 -5.13
N VAL A 56 -6.11 2.38 -5.69
CA VAL A 56 -5.67 3.59 -4.99
C VAL A 56 -6.86 4.48 -4.64
N VAL A 57 -7.73 4.76 -5.63
CA VAL A 57 -8.91 5.62 -5.43
C VAL A 57 -9.86 5.01 -4.40
N GLU A 58 -10.15 3.71 -4.50
CA GLU A 58 -11.01 3.00 -3.55
C GLU A 58 -10.43 3.06 -2.13
N THR A 59 -9.13 2.80 -1.99
CA THR A 59 -8.46 2.83 -0.68
C THR A 59 -8.52 4.21 -0.04
N VAL A 60 -8.28 5.27 -0.82
CA VAL A 60 -8.37 6.66 -0.33
C VAL A 60 -9.80 6.99 0.07
N LEU A 61 -10.80 6.65 -0.74
CA LEU A 61 -12.21 6.90 -0.41
C LEU A 61 -12.63 6.17 0.86
N ARG A 62 -12.17 4.93 1.06
CA ARG A 62 -12.42 4.18 2.30
C ARG A 62 -11.78 4.81 3.53
N LEU A 63 -10.63 5.48 3.36
CA LEU A 63 -9.92 6.14 4.46
C LEU A 63 -10.57 7.47 4.85
N VAL A 64 -11.10 8.23 3.89
CA VAL A 64 -11.76 9.53 4.13
C VAL A 64 -13.22 9.40 4.58
N ARG A 65 -13.91 8.32 4.20
CA ARG A 65 -15.34 8.10 4.54
C ARG A 65 -15.57 7.40 5.88
N GLN A 66 -14.52 6.97 6.57
CA GLN A 66 -14.59 6.47 7.95
C GLN A 66 -14.51 7.65 8.93
#